data_AF-A0A437MK17-F1
#
_entry.id   AF-A0A437MK17-F1
#
_cell.length_a   1.000
_cell.length_b   1.000
_cell.length_c   1.000
_cell.angle_alpha   90.00
_cell.angle_beta   90.00
_cell.angle_gamma   90.00
#
_symmetry.space_group_name_H-M   'P 1'
#
loop_
_entity.id
_entity.type
_entity.pdbx_description
1 polymer ?
#
loop_
_entity_poly.entity_id
_entity_poly.type
_entity_poly.pdbx_seq_one_letter_code
_entity_poly.pdbx_strand_id
1 'polypeptide(L)'
;MANAPARPNFSLINRAAVARLPDVLARLLPGGCPIGNEWHVGSLRGDTGDSLRVRLRGERAGAWCDFATGDKGGDPISLAAAVAGISQDEAARRLARMLGMEDAAHG
;
A
#
# COMPACT_ATOMS: atom_id res chain seq x y z
N MET A 1 -2.34 11.85 30.77
CA MET A 1 -2.95 10.57 30.34
C MET A 1 -2.16 10.09 29.13
N ALA A 2 -1.50 8.93 29.24
CA ALA A 2 -0.71 8.36 28.16
C ALA A 2 -1.65 7.75 27.12
N ASN A 3 -1.98 8.50 26.06
CA ASN A 3 -2.55 7.92 24.85
C ASN A 3 -1.39 7.19 24.14
N ALA A 4 -1.15 5.94 24.52
CA ALA A 4 -0.29 5.08 23.74
C ALA A 4 -0.94 4.95 22.37
N PRO A 5 -0.25 5.24 21.25
CA PRO A 5 -0.87 5.13 19.94
C PRO A 5 -1.39 3.72 19.79
N ALA A 6 -2.72 3.58 19.63
CA ALA A 6 -3.35 2.31 19.39
C ALA A 6 -2.61 1.63 18.23
N ARG A 7 -2.21 0.36 18.42
CA ARG A 7 -1.48 -0.38 17.39
C ARG A 7 -2.34 -0.38 16.12
N PRO A 8 -1.80 0.03 14.96
CA PRO A 8 -2.57 0.08 13.72
C PRO A 8 -3.14 -1.30 13.42
N ASN A 9 -4.45 -1.37 13.16
CA ASN A 9 -5.10 -2.64 12.82
C ASN A 9 -4.83 -2.98 11.35
N PHE A 10 -3.75 -3.74 11.12
CA PHE A 10 -3.29 -4.13 9.78
C PHE A 10 -4.40 -4.73 8.92
N SER A 11 -5.25 -5.61 9.46
CA SER A 11 -6.33 -6.24 8.70
C SER A 11 -7.38 -5.24 8.22
N LEU A 12 -7.78 -4.29 9.06
CA LEU A 12 -8.74 -3.23 8.69
C LEU A 12 -8.15 -2.30 7.64
N ILE A 13 -6.90 -1.86 7.85
CA ILE A 13 -6.18 -0.96 6.96
C ILE A 13 -5.97 -1.63 5.60
N ASN A 14 -5.54 -2.89 5.57
CA ASN A 14 -5.40 -3.66 4.34
C ASN A 14 -6.71 -3.74 3.59
N ARG A 15 -7.81 -4.09 4.25
CA ARG A 15 -9.12 -4.21 3.60
C ARG A 15 -9.58 -2.88 2.98
N ALA A 16 -9.41 -1.78 3.68
CA ALA A 16 -9.77 -0.46 3.16
C ALA A 16 -8.83 0.04 2.07
N ALA A 17 -7.52 -0.25 2.21
CA ALA A 17 -6.54 0.02 1.18
C ALA A 17 -6.88 -0.76 -0.09
N VAL A 18 -7.25 -2.04 0.02
CA VAL A 18 -7.69 -2.87 -1.11
C VAL A 18 -8.96 -2.32 -1.77
N ALA A 19 -9.91 -1.81 -0.97
CA ALA A 19 -11.12 -1.20 -1.51
C ALA A 19 -10.83 0.07 -2.35
N ARG A 20 -9.72 0.77 -2.06
CA ARG A 20 -9.26 1.97 -2.77
C ARG A 20 -7.86 1.80 -3.37
N LEU A 21 -7.52 0.57 -3.74
CA LEU A 21 -6.17 0.22 -4.17
C LEU A 21 -5.65 1.07 -5.34
N PRO A 22 -6.43 1.31 -6.43
CA PRO A 22 -5.96 2.16 -7.52
C PRO A 22 -5.66 3.61 -7.07
N ASP A 23 -6.45 4.18 -6.16
CA ASP A 23 -6.20 5.52 -5.60
C ASP A 23 -4.93 5.56 -4.74
N VAL A 24 -4.77 4.55 -3.88
CA VAL A 24 -3.59 4.40 -3.03
C VAL A 24 -2.33 4.24 -3.88
N LEU A 25 -2.39 3.40 -4.92
CA LEU A 25 -1.27 3.15 -5.83
C LEU A 25 -0.95 4.38 -6.69
N ALA A 26 -1.96 5.08 -7.22
CA ALA A 26 -1.73 6.33 -7.95
C ALA A 26 -1.00 7.38 -7.10
N ARG A 27 -1.21 7.36 -5.77
CA ARG A 27 -0.57 8.29 -4.85
C ARG A 27 0.80 7.84 -4.35
N LEU A 28 0.99 6.53 -4.16
CA LEU A 28 2.28 5.95 -3.77
C LEU A 28 3.25 5.86 -4.97
N LEU A 29 2.72 5.59 -6.16
CA LEU A 29 3.43 5.21 -7.37
C LEU A 29 2.82 5.96 -8.57
N PRO A 30 3.03 7.30 -8.65
CA PRO A 30 2.39 8.15 -9.66
C PRO A 30 2.83 7.83 -11.09
N GLY A 31 4.01 7.24 -11.28
CA GLY A 31 4.48 6.77 -12.60
C GLY A 31 3.95 5.40 -13.01
N GLY A 32 3.08 4.79 -12.20
CA GLY A 32 2.45 3.52 -12.53
C GLY A 32 1.19 3.66 -13.38
N CYS A 33 0.93 2.64 -14.19
CA CYS A 33 -0.21 2.56 -15.09
C CYS A 33 -1.09 1.35 -14.74
N PRO A 34 -2.41 1.52 -14.63
CA PRO A 34 -3.33 0.40 -14.51
C PRO A 34 -3.44 -0.35 -15.84
N ILE A 35 -3.12 -1.65 -15.84
CA ILE A 35 -3.23 -2.55 -16.99
C ILE A 35 -4.19 -3.69 -16.62
N GLY A 36 -5.43 -3.59 -17.10
CA GLY A 36 -6.48 -4.58 -16.83
C GLY A 36 -6.80 -4.68 -15.33
N ASN A 37 -6.38 -5.77 -14.69
CA ASN A 37 -6.59 -6.04 -13.27
C ASN A 37 -5.30 -5.89 -12.43
N GLU A 38 -4.25 -5.36 -13.03
CA GLU A 38 -2.93 -5.21 -12.43
C GLU A 38 -2.45 -3.76 -12.59
N TRP A 39 -1.55 -3.33 -11.72
CA TRP A 39 -0.92 -2.02 -11.74
C TRP A 39 0.56 -2.22 -12.02
N HIS A 40 1.03 -1.64 -13.10
CA HIS A 40 2.39 -1.81 -13.60
C HIS A 40 3.17 -0.53 -13.33
N VAL A 41 4.36 -0.66 -12.76
CA VAL A 41 5.24 0.47 -12.46
C VAL A 41 6.70 0.02 -12.53
N GLY A 42 7.60 0.93 -12.89
CA GLY A 42 9.00 0.60 -13.13
C GLY A 42 9.81 0.32 -11.88
N SER A 43 9.38 0.83 -10.72
CA SER A 43 10.09 0.63 -9.45
C SER A 43 9.22 1.01 -8.26
N LEU A 44 9.61 0.55 -7.07
CA LEU A 44 9.10 1.03 -5.78
C LEU A 44 9.23 2.55 -5.57
N ARG A 45 10.03 3.24 -6.37
CA ARG A 45 10.17 4.71 -6.34
C ARG A 45 9.11 5.46 -7.17
N GLY A 46 8.25 4.73 -7.90
CA GLY A 46 7.28 5.34 -8.81
C GLY A 46 7.85 5.69 -10.18
N ASP A 47 8.96 5.08 -10.58
CA ASP A 47 9.57 5.25 -11.90
C ASP A 47 8.73 4.56 -13.00
N THR A 48 8.89 4.96 -14.26
CA THR A 48 8.11 4.40 -15.37
C THR A 48 8.70 3.07 -15.82
N GLY A 49 7.88 2.01 -15.89
CA GLY A 49 8.33 0.69 -16.33
C GLY A 49 7.36 -0.42 -15.95
N ASP A 50 7.82 -1.67 -16.01
CA ASP A 50 7.02 -2.90 -15.83
C ASP A 50 7.56 -3.83 -14.72
N SER A 51 8.64 -3.44 -14.05
CA SER A 51 9.36 -4.31 -13.10
C SER A 51 8.56 -4.63 -11.85
N LEU A 52 7.68 -3.74 -11.41
CA LEU A 52 6.81 -3.95 -10.27
C LEU A 52 5.36 -4.09 -10.73
N ARG A 53 4.70 -5.16 -10.28
CA ARG A 53 3.31 -5.46 -10.59
C ARG A 53 2.51 -5.60 -9.31
N VAL A 54 1.36 -4.91 -9.23
CA VAL A 54 0.42 -5.00 -8.10
C VAL A 54 -0.92 -5.48 -8.59
N ARG A 55 -1.53 -6.43 -7.89
CA ARG A 55 -2.84 -6.96 -8.24
C ARG A 55 -3.95 -6.10 -7.68
N LEU A 56 -4.81 -5.57 -8.54
CA LEU A 56 -5.92 -4.68 -8.15
C LEU A 56 -7.18 -5.44 -7.74
N ARG A 57 -7.38 -6.66 -8.25
CA ARG A 57 -8.63 -7.43 -8.09
C ARG A 57 -8.37 -8.92 -7.82
N GLY A 58 -9.38 -9.57 -7.21
CA GLY A 58 -9.40 -10.99 -6.88
C GLY A 58 -9.05 -11.27 -5.42
N GLU A 59 -8.92 -12.55 -5.06
CA GLU A 59 -8.53 -12.97 -3.69
C GLU A 59 -7.15 -12.46 -3.25
N ARG A 60 -6.30 -12.11 -4.22
CA ARG A 60 -4.95 -11.57 -3.99
C ARG A 60 -4.85 -10.07 -4.27
N ALA A 61 -5.95 -9.34 -4.20
CA ALA A 61 -5.93 -7.88 -4.37
C ALA A 61 -5.05 -7.24 -3.28
N GLY A 62 -4.11 -6.38 -3.68
CA GLY A 62 -3.08 -5.83 -2.79
C GLY A 62 -1.74 -6.59 -2.81
N ALA A 63 -1.70 -7.80 -3.38
CA ALA A 63 -0.45 -8.52 -3.57
C ALA A 63 0.39 -7.86 -4.67
N TRP A 64 1.69 -7.78 -4.45
CA TRP A 64 2.64 -7.17 -5.36
C TRP A 64 3.93 -7.98 -5.45
N CYS A 65 4.62 -7.83 -6.57
CA CYS A 65 5.90 -8.47 -6.83
C CYS A 65 6.77 -7.53 -7.64
N ASP A 66 7.99 -7.32 -7.16
CA ASP A 66 9.06 -6.64 -7.86
C ASP A 66 9.99 -7.69 -8.48
N PHE A 67 10.05 -7.71 -9.80
CA PHE A 67 10.90 -8.63 -10.56
C PHE A 67 12.35 -8.15 -10.68
N ALA A 68 12.64 -6.88 -10.35
CA ALA A 68 13.98 -6.32 -10.44
C ALA A 68 14.81 -6.58 -9.17
N THR A 69 14.22 -6.45 -7.98
CA THR A 69 14.86 -6.73 -6.69
C THR A 69 14.53 -8.12 -6.15
N GLY A 70 13.41 -8.71 -6.59
CA GLY A 70 12.89 -9.97 -6.05
C GLY A 70 12.02 -9.80 -4.80
N ASP A 71 11.76 -8.56 -4.39
CA ASP A 71 10.83 -8.24 -3.29
C ASP A 71 9.39 -8.57 -3.69
N LYS A 72 8.61 -9.04 -2.74
CA LYS A 72 7.21 -9.38 -2.94
C LYS A 72 6.43 -9.24 -1.65
N GLY A 73 5.15 -8.94 -1.77
CA GLY A 73 4.26 -8.86 -0.63
C GLY A 73 2.85 -9.29 -0.98
N GLY A 74 2.12 -9.78 0.03
CA GLY A 74 0.70 -10.12 -0.09
C GLY A 74 -0.24 -8.96 0.19
N ASP A 75 0.28 -7.82 0.64
CA ASP A 75 -0.49 -6.78 1.31
C ASP A 75 -0.05 -5.37 0.87
N PRO A 76 -1.00 -4.42 0.78
CA PRO A 76 -0.69 -3.03 0.47
C PRO A 76 0.16 -2.33 1.53
N ILE A 77 0.09 -2.74 2.80
CA ILE A 77 0.97 -2.22 3.85
C ILE A 77 2.43 -2.57 3.57
N SER A 78 2.70 -3.82 3.19
CA SER A 78 4.04 -4.27 2.82
C SER A 78 4.56 -3.52 1.59
N LEU A 79 3.67 -3.20 0.63
CA LEU A 79 4.03 -2.38 -0.52
C LEU A 79 4.41 -0.97 -0.08
N ALA A 80 3.57 -0.30 0.70
CA ALA A 80 3.82 1.06 1.17
C ALA A 80 5.10 1.14 2.02
N ALA A 81 5.39 0.10 2.82
CA ALA A 81 6.63 -0.04 3.57
C ALA A 81 7.85 -0.11 2.66
N ALA A 82 7.80 -0.95 1.62
CA ALA A 82 8.88 -1.10 0.64
C ALA A 82 9.08 0.17 -0.21
N VAL A 83 7.99 0.80 -0.65
CA VAL A 83 7.99 2.06 -1.42
C VAL A 83 8.62 3.20 -0.62
N ALA A 84 8.20 3.37 0.63
CA ALA A 84 8.68 4.47 1.47
C ALA A 84 9.96 4.15 2.26
N GLY A 85 10.44 2.90 2.22
CA GLY A 85 11.62 2.46 2.98
C GLY A 85 11.43 2.54 4.50
N ILE A 86 10.22 2.28 4.98
CA ILE A 86 9.84 2.36 6.40
C ILE A 86 9.34 1.02 6.92
N SER A 87 9.22 0.88 8.24
CA SER A 87 8.61 -0.30 8.86
C SER A 87 7.13 -0.44 8.50
N GLN A 88 6.64 -1.69 8.44
CA GLN A 88 5.22 -1.99 8.16
C GLN A 88 4.26 -1.27 9.10
N ASP A 89 4.61 -1.09 10.37
CA ASP A 89 3.77 -0.38 11.34
C ASP A 89 3.60 1.10 10.95
N GLU A 90 4.68 1.76 10.54
CA GLU A 90 4.63 3.14 10.09
C GLU A 90 3.91 3.28 8.74
N ALA A 91 4.08 2.30 7.85
CA ALA A 91 3.35 2.23 6.60
C ALA A 91 1.85 2.05 6.82
N ALA A 92 1.46 1.18 7.76
CA ALA A 92 0.07 0.98 8.14
C ALA A 92 -0.53 2.28 8.69
N ARG A 93 0.19 3.00 9.55
CA ARG A 93 -0.26 4.31 10.03
C ARG A 93 -0.42 5.30 8.87
N ARG A 94 0.55 5.40 7.96
CA ARG A 94 0.42 6.28 6.78
C ARG A 94 -0.80 5.93 5.93
N LEU A 95 -1.04 4.66 5.67
CA LEU A 95 -2.22 4.20 4.92
C LEU A 95 -3.51 4.51 5.67
N ALA A 96 -3.56 4.29 6.99
CA ALA A 96 -4.71 4.65 7.80
C ALA A 96 -5.04 6.15 7.67
N ARG A 97 -4.03 7.03 7.77
CA ARG A 97 -4.19 8.48 7.54
C ARG A 97 -4.70 8.81 6.15
N MET A 98 -4.10 8.21 5.12
CA MET A 98 -4.53 8.40 3.74
C MET A 98 -5.98 7.97 3.49
N LEU A 99 -6.43 6.93 4.19
CA LEU A 99 -7.78 6.39 4.08
C LEU A 99 -8.79 7.06 5.03
N GLY A 100 -8.34 7.99 5.90
CA GLY A 100 -9.18 8.58 6.94
C GLY A 100 -9.59 7.59 8.03
N MET A 101 -8.83 6.52 8.21
CA MET A 101 -8.98 5.51 9.27
C MET A 101 -8.12 5.82 10.50
N GLU A 102 -7.69 7.07 10.64
CA GLU A 102 -7.18 7.55 11.91
C GLU A 102 -8.25 7.28 12.96
N ASP A 103 -7.84 6.59 14.02
CA ASP A 103 -8.63 6.37 15.22
C ASP A 103 -9.48 7.60 15.50
N ALA A 104 -10.78 7.39 15.71
CA ALA A 104 -11.75 8.43 16.04
C ALA A 104 -11.47 9.03 17.45
N ALA A 105 -10.27 9.57 17.64
CA ALA A 105 -9.79 10.24 18.85
C ALA A 105 -9.50 11.73 18.58
N HIS A 106 -10.29 12.34 17.69
CA HIS A 106 -10.51 13.78 17.72
C HIS A 106 -12.01 14.06 17.69
N GLY A 107 -12.59 14.10 18.90
CA GLY A 107 -13.95 14.51 19.21
C GLY A 107 -14.03 14.80 20.70
#